data_AF-A0ABD4DRQ1-F1
#
_entry.id   AF-A0ABD4DRQ1-F1
#
_cell.length_a   1.000
_cell.length_b   1.000
_cell.length_c   1.000
_cell.angle_alpha   90.00
_cell.angle_beta   90.00
_cell.angle_gamma   90.00
#
_symmetry.space_group_name_H-M   'P 1'
#
loop_
_entity.id
_entity.type
_entity.pdbx_description
1 polymer ?
#
loop_
_entity_poly.entity_id
_entity_poly.type
_entity_poly.pdbx_seq_one_letter_code
_entity_poly.pdbx_strand_id
1 'polypeptide(L)'
;MKIFKKIVLAFLGVLVLALISGYIYFDQKFTPEKNYLTVEKESGKIPITWPGENKNVLLVPVHFSGDSSVYYLQFDTGSPYTLFYTKAIKNIKGIATSNERSRTTFYLGNTTVTSDKFRIIDNGESSDKNDSLKIIGTLGADILEDRKTVISFKENYIVFNLPDTPDDFKNNLEDFTFKKRHIIIPALLKGNKEKFLYDSGTSAYELLTSKEIWESLKSKDSKVIKEKANSWQNVLTTYTAKTDNYIKIGSKNIPLNNVTYVEGFSQAQYSMMKFSGMTGMLGNQIFMNNILYIDCFNHKLGIE
;
A
#
# COMPACT_ATOMS: atom_id res chain seq x y z
N MET A 1 -10.46 -52.12 17.04
CA MET A 1 -11.16 -51.02 16.32
C MET A 1 -11.58 -49.84 17.21
N LYS A 2 -12.25 -50.02 18.36
CA LYS A 2 -12.74 -48.89 19.19
C LYS A 2 -11.63 -47.99 19.77
N ILE A 3 -10.54 -48.58 20.25
CA ILE A 3 -9.40 -47.84 20.82
C ILE A 3 -8.66 -47.03 19.74
N PHE A 4 -8.38 -47.63 18.59
CA PHE A 4 -7.79 -46.93 17.45
C PHE A 4 -8.63 -45.74 16.97
N LYS A 5 -9.97 -45.91 16.87
CA LYS A 5 -10.88 -44.79 16.56
C LYS A 5 -10.79 -43.65 17.59
N LYS A 6 -10.69 -43.96 18.88
CA LYS A 6 -10.52 -42.95 19.94
C LYS A 6 -9.19 -42.21 19.84
N ILE A 7 -8.09 -42.92 19.53
CA ILE A 7 -6.77 -42.31 19.33
C ILE A 7 -6.77 -41.38 18.12
N VAL A 8 -7.34 -41.81 17.00
CA VAL A 8 -7.47 -40.98 15.79
C VAL A 8 -8.33 -39.75 16.05
N LEU A 9 -9.46 -39.89 16.75
CA LEU A 9 -10.32 -38.76 17.13
C LEU A 9 -9.62 -37.78 18.06
N ALA A 10 -8.86 -38.28 19.05
CA ALA A 10 -8.08 -37.44 19.96
C ALA A 10 -6.98 -36.69 19.20
N PHE A 11 -6.25 -37.37 18.32
CA PHE A 11 -5.23 -36.75 17.47
C PHE A 11 -5.83 -35.68 16.54
N LEU A 12 -6.96 -35.99 15.90
CA LEU A 12 -7.69 -35.03 15.05
C LEU A 12 -8.12 -33.81 15.87
N GLY A 13 -8.61 -34.02 17.10
CA GLY A 13 -8.98 -32.94 18.02
C GLY A 13 -7.79 -32.03 18.35
N VAL A 14 -6.63 -32.60 18.67
CA VAL A 14 -5.39 -31.85 18.94
C VAL A 14 -4.92 -31.11 17.68
N LEU A 15 -4.97 -31.74 16.50
CA LEU A 15 -4.58 -31.13 15.24
C LEU A 15 -5.47 -29.92 14.90
N VAL A 16 -6.78 -30.06 15.04
CA VAL A 16 -7.74 -28.96 14.82
C VAL A 16 -7.48 -27.82 15.80
N LEU A 17 -7.25 -28.12 17.08
CA LEU A 17 -6.91 -27.10 18.09
C LEU A 17 -5.59 -26.39 17.77
N ALA A 18 -4.58 -27.12 17.30
CA ALA A 18 -3.30 -26.54 16.89
C ALA A 18 -3.45 -25.63 15.67
N LEU A 19 -4.25 -26.03 14.68
CA LEU A 19 -4.56 -25.22 13.50
C LEU A 19 -5.33 -23.95 13.87
N ILE A 20 -6.34 -24.05 14.75
CA ILE A 20 -7.12 -22.90 15.23
C ILE A 20 -6.21 -21.95 16.04
N SER A 21 -5.43 -22.48 16.98
CA SER A 21 -4.54 -21.67 17.82
C SER A 21 -3.45 -21.01 16.98
N GLY A 22 -2.88 -21.74 16.01
CA GLY A 22 -1.93 -21.20 15.05
C GLY A 22 -2.55 -20.09 14.20
N TYR A 23 -3.77 -20.31 13.68
CA TYR A 23 -4.51 -19.30 12.93
C TYR A 23 -4.73 -18.03 13.75
N ILE A 24 -5.22 -18.15 15.00
CA ILE A 24 -5.46 -17.00 15.89
C ILE A 24 -4.15 -16.27 16.16
N TYR A 25 -3.07 -16.98 16.46
CA TYR A 25 -1.76 -16.38 16.73
C TYR A 25 -1.23 -15.59 15.52
N PHE A 26 -1.28 -16.17 14.32
CA PHE A 26 -0.84 -15.47 13.11
C PHE A 26 -1.78 -14.31 12.76
N ASP A 27 -3.09 -14.49 12.90
CA ASP A 27 -4.06 -13.43 12.65
C ASP A 27 -3.79 -12.22 13.56
N GLN A 28 -3.54 -12.43 14.86
CA GLN A 28 -3.16 -11.38 15.81
C GLN A 28 -1.80 -10.76 15.48
N LYS A 29 -0.79 -11.57 15.17
CA LYS A 29 0.57 -11.10 14.85
C LYS A 29 0.58 -10.15 13.64
N PHE A 30 -0.27 -10.40 12.65
CA PHE A 30 -0.41 -9.57 11.45
C PHE A 30 -1.55 -8.56 11.53
N THR A 31 -2.30 -8.51 12.62
CA THR A 31 -3.31 -7.48 12.83
C THR A 31 -2.62 -6.20 13.26
N PRO A 32 -2.84 -5.08 12.57
CA PRO A 32 -2.21 -3.85 12.97
C PRO A 32 -2.78 -3.34 14.30
N GLU A 33 -1.96 -2.62 15.07
CA GLU A 33 -2.43 -1.85 16.23
C GLU A 33 -3.54 -0.89 15.80
N LYS A 34 -4.38 -0.48 16.76
CA LYS A 34 -5.42 0.53 16.54
C LYS A 34 -4.86 1.80 15.90
N ASN A 35 -5.71 2.51 15.17
CA ASN A 35 -5.32 3.79 14.60
C ASN A 35 -5.14 4.82 15.72
N TYR A 36 -4.01 5.51 15.72
CA TYR A 36 -3.68 6.56 16.70
C TYR A 36 -3.67 7.95 16.09
N LEU A 37 -4.07 8.09 14.81
CA LEU A 37 -4.09 9.36 14.11
C LEU A 37 -5.40 10.11 14.43
N THR A 38 -5.24 11.32 14.94
CA THR A 38 -6.30 12.34 14.87
C THR A 38 -6.07 13.14 13.60
N VAL A 39 -7.10 13.24 12.75
CA VAL A 39 -7.02 13.90 11.45
C VAL A 39 -8.19 14.87 11.33
N GLU A 40 -7.86 16.13 11.12
CA GLU A 40 -8.83 17.22 11.12
C GLU A 40 -8.82 17.96 9.80
N LYS A 41 -10.02 18.34 9.32
CA LYS A 41 -10.28 19.08 8.08
C LYS A 41 -9.89 18.31 6.82
N GLU A 42 -10.50 18.69 5.71
CA GLU A 42 -10.08 18.27 4.37
C GLU A 42 -8.73 18.93 4.02
N SER A 43 -7.87 18.22 3.29
CA SER A 43 -6.54 18.75 2.98
C SER A 43 -6.52 19.81 1.89
N GLY A 44 -7.56 19.89 1.07
CA GLY A 44 -7.47 20.48 -0.26
C GLY A 44 -6.50 19.71 -1.17
N LYS A 45 -6.23 20.24 -2.37
CA LYS A 45 -5.33 19.61 -3.34
C LYS A 45 -3.87 19.72 -2.89
N ILE A 46 -3.29 18.61 -2.47
CA ILE A 46 -1.87 18.49 -2.17
C ILE A 46 -1.14 18.01 -3.44
N PRO A 47 -0.12 18.72 -3.93
CA PRO A 47 0.66 18.27 -5.09
C PRO A 47 1.46 17.01 -4.77
N ILE A 48 1.45 16.05 -5.69
CA ILE A 48 2.27 14.84 -5.60
C ILE A 48 3.66 15.13 -6.17
N THR A 49 4.69 14.73 -5.42
CA THR A 49 6.08 14.78 -5.87
C THR A 49 6.56 13.38 -6.22
N TRP A 50 7.14 13.23 -7.42
CA TRP A 50 7.72 11.98 -7.90
C TRP A 50 9.24 12.12 -7.97
N PRO A 51 10.03 11.36 -7.19
CA PRO A 51 11.48 11.37 -7.33
C PRO A 51 11.87 10.57 -8.57
N GLY A 52 12.59 11.22 -9.50
CA GLY A 52 13.06 10.61 -10.74
C GLY A 52 11.95 10.41 -11.79
N GLU A 53 12.36 9.94 -12.97
CA GLU A 53 11.48 9.86 -14.15
C GLU A 53 10.42 8.74 -14.05
N ASN A 54 10.72 7.67 -13.31
CA ASN A 54 9.88 6.46 -13.29
C ASN A 54 8.68 6.54 -12.34
N LYS A 55 8.44 7.67 -11.67
CA LYS A 55 7.33 7.86 -10.70
C LYS A 55 7.25 6.73 -9.66
N ASN A 56 8.42 6.34 -9.15
CA ASN A 56 8.58 5.14 -8.32
C ASN A 56 8.17 5.32 -6.86
N VAL A 57 7.94 6.54 -6.40
CA VAL A 57 7.58 6.85 -5.01
C VAL A 57 6.60 8.02 -5.00
N LEU A 58 5.43 7.84 -4.40
CA LEU A 58 4.45 8.92 -4.24
C LEU A 58 4.79 9.72 -2.99
N LEU A 59 5.37 10.92 -3.15
CA LEU A 59 5.70 11.79 -2.03
C LEU A 59 4.65 12.88 -1.84
N VAL A 60 4.25 13.10 -0.59
CA VAL A 60 3.39 14.21 -0.19
C VAL A 60 4.16 15.16 0.74
N PRO A 61 4.09 16.48 0.50
CA PRO A 61 4.75 17.46 1.35
C PRO A 61 4.04 17.57 2.72
N VAL A 62 4.84 17.69 3.77
CA VAL A 62 4.38 17.95 5.14
C VAL A 62 5.13 19.12 5.76
N HIS A 63 4.43 19.82 6.65
CA HIS A 63 4.97 20.96 7.39
C HIS A 63 4.77 20.79 8.89
N PHE A 64 5.66 21.41 9.66
CA PHE A 64 5.60 21.44 11.13
C PHE A 64 5.44 22.89 11.61
N SER A 65 4.74 23.08 12.72
CA SER A 65 4.53 24.41 13.29
C SER A 65 5.85 25.06 13.68
N GLY A 66 6.11 26.26 13.18
CA GLY A 66 7.34 27.01 13.47
C GLY A 66 8.57 26.55 12.67
N ASP A 67 8.38 25.74 11.63
CA ASP A 67 9.42 25.33 10.67
C ASP A 67 8.99 25.73 9.25
N SER A 68 9.86 26.46 8.53
CA SER A 68 9.62 26.87 7.14
C SER A 68 10.06 25.80 6.13
N SER A 69 10.70 24.73 6.57
CA SER A 69 11.15 23.65 5.71
C SER A 69 9.98 22.82 5.17
N VAL A 70 10.14 22.30 3.96
CA VAL A 70 9.26 21.28 3.40
C VAL A 70 9.89 19.92 3.61
N TYR A 71 9.15 19.02 4.24
CA TYR A 71 9.51 17.61 4.38
C TYR A 71 8.57 16.77 3.55
N TYR A 72 8.93 15.50 3.31
CA TYR A 72 8.12 14.59 2.52
C TYR A 72 7.87 13.30 3.27
N LEU A 73 6.65 12.79 3.16
CA LEU A 73 6.31 11.42 3.51
C LEU A 73 6.00 10.66 2.22
N GLN A 74 6.48 9.42 2.13
CA GLN A 74 6.01 8.49 1.09
C GLN A 74 4.61 8.01 1.44
N PHE A 75 3.63 8.29 0.60
CA PHE A 75 2.30 7.72 0.75
C PHE A 75 2.31 6.26 0.28
N ASP A 76 2.05 5.34 1.21
CA ASP A 76 2.24 3.91 1.04
C ASP A 76 1.06 3.13 1.62
N THR A 77 0.14 2.69 0.75
CA THR A 77 -1.00 1.85 1.14
C THR A 77 -0.61 0.40 1.45
N GLY A 78 0.62 -0.02 1.12
CA GLY A 78 1.21 -1.27 1.57
C GLY A 78 1.66 -1.23 3.03
N SER A 79 1.95 -0.03 3.57
CA SER A 79 2.23 0.17 4.99
C SER A 79 0.95 0.42 5.81
N PRO A 80 0.65 -0.41 6.83
CA PRO A 80 -0.51 -0.17 7.70
C PRO A 80 -0.32 0.97 8.70
N TYR A 81 0.84 1.63 8.74
CA TYR A 81 1.11 2.71 9.70
C TYR A 81 1.83 3.88 9.08
N THR A 82 1.48 5.07 9.57
CA THR A 82 2.32 6.25 9.44
C THR A 82 3.49 6.17 10.41
N LEU A 83 4.70 6.32 9.89
CA LEU A 83 5.95 6.15 10.64
C LEU A 83 7.03 7.14 10.17
N PHE A 84 8.03 7.31 11.03
CA PHE A 84 9.17 8.19 10.78
C PHE A 84 10.49 7.43 10.80
N TYR A 85 11.48 7.99 10.09
CA TYR A 85 12.83 7.47 9.99
C TYR A 85 13.73 8.18 11.00
N THR A 86 14.31 7.42 11.95
CA THR A 86 15.05 7.98 13.11
C THR A 86 16.08 9.05 12.71
N LYS A 87 16.87 8.77 11.67
CA LYS A 87 17.95 9.67 11.22
C LYS A 87 17.41 10.93 10.57
N ALA A 88 16.29 10.84 9.87
CA ALA A 88 15.69 11.94 9.12
C ALA A 88 14.92 12.93 10.03
N ILE A 89 14.39 12.47 11.17
CA ILE A 89 13.62 13.33 12.08
C ILE A 89 14.43 13.96 13.22
N LYS A 90 15.70 13.59 13.37
CA LYS A 90 16.52 13.91 14.56
C LYS A 90 16.55 15.40 14.92
N ASN A 91 16.53 16.29 13.92
CA ASN A 91 16.70 17.73 14.09
C ASN A 91 15.43 18.54 13.76
N ILE A 92 14.29 17.88 13.54
CA ILE A 92 13.05 18.56 13.16
C ILE A 92 12.35 19.10 14.40
N LYS A 93 12.16 20.42 14.44
CA LYS A 93 11.43 21.07 15.52
C LYS A 93 9.95 20.64 15.47
N GLY A 94 9.38 20.28 16.62
CA GLY A 94 7.99 19.83 16.72
C GLY A 94 7.81 18.30 16.67
N ILE A 95 8.88 17.52 16.54
CA ILE A 95 8.85 16.07 16.72
C ILE A 95 9.54 15.72 18.04
N ALA A 96 8.80 15.13 18.97
CA ALA A 96 9.36 14.56 20.19
C ALA A 96 9.51 13.04 20.01
N THR A 97 10.68 12.50 20.31
CA THR A 97 10.97 11.06 20.21
C THR A 97 11.13 10.44 21.60
N SER A 98 10.59 9.23 21.78
CA SER A 98 10.74 8.43 23.00
C SER A 98 10.72 6.96 22.62
N ASN A 99 11.84 6.27 22.83
CA ASN A 99 12.05 4.89 22.39
C ASN A 99 11.74 4.74 20.88
N GLU A 100 10.91 3.77 20.51
CA GLU A 100 10.48 3.48 19.14
C GLU A 100 9.24 4.29 18.70
N ARG A 101 8.89 5.34 19.43
CA ARG A 101 7.71 6.17 19.17
C ARG A 101 8.02 7.65 19.10
N SER A 102 7.23 8.36 18.32
CA SER A 102 7.25 9.82 18.28
C SER A 102 5.87 10.42 18.52
N ARG A 103 5.90 11.62 19.10
CA ARG A 103 4.76 12.50 19.28
C ARG A 103 4.97 13.74 18.43
N THR A 104 4.02 14.03 17.56
CA THR A 104 4.07 15.23 16.74
C THR A 104 2.69 15.61 16.21
N THR A 105 2.62 16.82 15.67
CA THR A 105 1.54 17.31 14.81
C THR A 105 2.18 17.87 13.56
N PHE A 106 1.69 17.43 12.39
CA PHE A 106 2.12 17.95 11.11
C PHE A 106 0.91 18.32 10.24
N TYR A 107 1.18 19.10 9.20
CA TYR A 107 0.18 19.59 8.26
C TYR A 107 0.38 18.95 6.89
N LEU A 108 -0.70 18.42 6.33
CA LEU A 108 -0.82 17.90 4.97
C LEU A 108 -1.81 18.81 4.22
N GLY A 109 -1.30 19.79 3.48
CA GLY A 109 -2.15 20.88 2.98
C GLY A 109 -2.88 21.56 4.14
N ASN A 110 -4.21 21.60 4.07
CA ASN A 110 -5.07 22.16 5.11
C ASN A 110 -5.42 21.19 6.24
N THR A 111 -5.06 19.90 6.12
CA THR A 111 -5.34 18.87 7.11
C THR A 111 -4.28 18.89 8.20
N THR A 112 -4.72 18.79 9.46
CA THR A 112 -3.85 18.58 10.61
C THR A 112 -3.85 17.10 10.98
N VAL A 113 -2.66 16.51 11.13
CA VAL A 113 -2.48 15.13 11.57
C VAL A 113 -1.68 15.10 12.88
N THR A 114 -2.26 14.49 13.91
CA THR A 114 -1.67 14.43 15.25
C THR A 114 -1.66 13.01 15.77
N SER A 115 -0.55 12.61 16.39
CA SER A 115 -0.46 11.39 17.20
C SER A 115 0.66 11.50 18.23
N ASP A 116 0.51 10.77 19.33
CA ASP A 116 1.56 10.55 20.32
C ASP A 116 2.27 9.21 20.17
N LYS A 117 1.93 8.44 19.12
CA LYS A 117 2.31 7.03 18.95
C LYS A 117 2.77 6.66 17.54
N PHE A 118 3.22 7.64 16.75
CA PHE A 118 3.86 7.36 15.47
C PHE A 118 5.04 6.42 15.68
N ARG A 119 5.16 5.39 14.84
CA ARG A 119 6.28 4.45 14.91
C ARG A 119 7.54 5.11 14.39
N ILE A 120 8.68 4.73 14.96
CA ILE A 120 9.99 5.12 14.46
C ILE A 120 10.73 3.84 14.05
N ILE A 121 11.36 3.86 12.88
CA ILE A 121 12.27 2.79 12.44
C ILE A 121 13.66 3.36 12.15
N ASP A 122 14.70 2.57 12.43
CA ASP A 122 16.07 2.95 12.10
C ASP A 122 16.33 2.81 10.59
N ASN A 123 15.94 3.85 9.86
CA ASN A 123 16.12 3.99 8.43
C ASN A 123 16.35 5.48 8.08
N GLY A 124 16.49 5.76 6.78
CA GLY A 124 16.54 7.10 6.22
C GLY A 124 17.91 7.75 6.30
N GLU A 125 18.08 8.80 5.49
CA GLU A 125 19.24 9.70 5.58
C GLU A 125 18.91 10.90 6.47
N SER A 126 19.93 11.59 6.97
CA SER A 126 19.71 12.84 7.72
C SER A 126 19.07 13.90 6.83
N SER A 127 18.08 14.62 7.37
CA SER A 127 17.41 15.75 6.71
C SER A 127 18.29 16.99 6.49
N ASP A 128 19.51 16.99 7.04
CA ASP A 128 20.44 18.13 6.99
C ASP A 128 21.22 18.23 5.67
N LYS A 129 21.06 17.28 4.74
CA LYS A 129 21.68 17.37 3.41
C LYS A 129 20.90 18.38 2.56
N ASN A 130 21.52 19.52 2.24
CA ASN A 130 20.87 20.68 1.62
C ASN A 130 20.30 20.45 0.21
N ASP A 131 20.76 19.45 -0.54
CA ASP A 131 20.40 19.25 -1.95
C ASP A 131 19.47 18.05 -2.22
N SER A 132 18.99 17.34 -1.18
CA SER A 132 18.09 16.19 -1.36
C SER A 132 16.69 16.44 -0.82
N LEU A 133 15.68 15.86 -1.48
CA LEU A 133 14.31 15.80 -0.95
C LEU A 133 14.36 15.24 0.47
N LYS A 134 13.82 15.99 1.44
CA LYS A 134 13.83 15.62 2.86
C LYS A 134 12.73 14.60 3.15
N ILE A 135 12.95 13.35 2.74
CA ILE A 135 12.01 12.23 3.00
C ILE A 135 12.22 11.76 4.43
N ILE A 136 11.19 11.96 5.27
CA ILE A 136 11.30 11.74 6.73
C ILE A 136 10.57 10.50 7.22
N GLY A 137 9.86 9.80 6.34
CA GLY A 137 9.09 8.62 6.71
C GLY A 137 8.06 8.20 5.67
N THR A 138 7.07 7.47 6.16
CA THR A 138 5.98 6.88 5.39
C THR A 138 4.65 7.34 5.97
N LEU A 139 3.74 7.80 5.12
CA LEU A 139 2.33 8.03 5.41
C LEU A 139 1.56 6.77 5.02
N GLY A 140 1.19 5.96 6.01
CA GLY A 140 0.58 4.65 5.78
C GLY A 140 -0.92 4.72 5.56
N ALA A 141 -1.54 3.56 5.34
CA ALA A 141 -2.98 3.41 5.13
C ALA A 141 -3.84 3.76 6.37
N ASP A 142 -3.26 3.97 7.55
CA ASP A 142 -3.95 4.51 8.72
C ASP A 142 -4.45 5.96 8.51
N ILE A 143 -3.87 6.70 7.56
CA ILE A 143 -4.42 7.98 7.13
C ILE A 143 -5.77 7.85 6.40
N LEU A 144 -6.09 6.67 5.87
CA LEU A 144 -7.32 6.43 5.11
C LEU A 144 -8.46 5.86 5.96
N GLU A 145 -8.15 5.21 7.08
CA GLU A 145 -9.15 4.54 7.94
C GLU A 145 -10.27 5.51 8.34
N ASP A 146 -11.52 5.10 8.09
CA ASP A 146 -12.76 5.86 8.30
C ASP A 146 -12.83 7.20 7.55
N ARG A 147 -12.13 7.33 6.41
CA ARG A 147 -12.05 8.58 5.63
C ARG A 147 -12.22 8.35 4.13
N LYS A 148 -12.43 9.47 3.42
CA LYS A 148 -12.55 9.55 1.97
C LYS A 148 -11.34 10.28 1.39
N THR A 149 -10.79 9.76 0.29
CA THR A 149 -9.58 10.28 -0.35
C THR A 149 -9.74 10.24 -1.86
N VAL A 150 -9.23 11.28 -2.54
CA VAL A 150 -9.07 11.31 -4.00
C VAL A 150 -7.59 11.36 -4.33
N ILE A 151 -7.13 10.48 -5.21
CA ILE A 151 -5.80 10.50 -5.80
C ILE A 151 -5.96 10.75 -7.30
N SER A 152 -5.63 11.95 -7.75
CA SER A 152 -5.61 12.27 -9.17
C SER A 152 -4.20 12.06 -9.70
N PHE A 153 -3.95 10.91 -10.33
CA PHE A 153 -2.66 10.65 -10.98
C PHE A 153 -2.50 11.48 -12.25
N LYS A 154 -3.60 11.65 -12.99
CA LYS A 154 -3.62 12.45 -14.23
C LYS A 154 -3.33 13.94 -13.98
N GLU A 155 -3.83 14.51 -12.87
CA GLU A 155 -3.60 15.92 -12.50
C GLU A 155 -2.56 16.09 -11.39
N ASN A 156 -1.93 15.00 -10.94
CA ASN A 156 -0.81 14.98 -10.01
C ASN A 156 -1.09 15.61 -8.62
N TYR A 157 -2.23 15.30 -8.01
CA TYR A 157 -2.55 15.69 -6.64
C TYR A 157 -3.28 14.61 -5.85
N ILE A 158 -3.31 14.79 -4.53
CA ILE A 158 -4.11 14.00 -3.59
C ILE A 158 -4.94 14.93 -2.69
N VAL A 159 -6.15 14.50 -2.35
CA VAL A 159 -7.03 15.16 -1.36
C VAL A 159 -7.40 14.13 -0.32
N PHE A 160 -7.05 14.39 0.94
CA PHE A 160 -7.39 13.56 2.08
C PHE A 160 -8.58 14.13 2.84
N ASN A 161 -9.27 13.23 3.55
CA ASN A 161 -10.31 13.55 4.52
C ASN A 161 -11.45 14.39 3.92
N LEU A 162 -11.89 14.00 2.73
CA LEU A 162 -13.04 14.62 2.06
C LEU A 162 -14.31 14.45 2.91
N PRO A 163 -15.16 15.48 3.02
CA PRO A 163 -16.43 15.36 3.72
C PRO A 163 -17.41 14.46 2.96
N ASP A 164 -17.44 14.60 1.63
CA ASP A 164 -18.43 14.00 0.76
C ASP A 164 -17.81 13.28 -0.43
N THR A 165 -18.58 12.39 -1.04
CA THR A 165 -18.22 11.75 -2.31
C THR A 165 -18.32 12.77 -3.44
N PRO A 166 -17.26 12.98 -4.24
CA PRO A 166 -17.31 13.90 -5.37
C PRO A 166 -18.37 13.46 -6.41
N ASP A 167 -19.01 14.44 -7.06
CA ASP A 167 -20.14 14.20 -7.97
C ASP A 167 -19.79 13.23 -9.11
N ASP A 168 -18.57 13.32 -9.65
CA ASP A 168 -18.07 12.49 -10.74
C ASP A 168 -18.05 10.98 -10.41
N PHE A 169 -18.01 10.63 -9.12
CA PHE A 169 -17.97 9.25 -8.66
C PHE A 169 -19.31 8.70 -8.19
N LYS A 170 -20.31 9.53 -7.87
CA LYS A 170 -21.55 9.09 -7.18
C LYS A 170 -22.27 7.92 -7.83
N ASN A 171 -22.21 7.82 -9.16
CA ASN A 171 -22.89 6.78 -9.95
C ASN A 171 -21.97 5.63 -10.41
N ASN A 172 -20.68 5.65 -10.07
CA ASN A 172 -19.69 4.67 -10.53
C ASN A 172 -18.78 4.23 -9.37
N LEU A 173 -19.41 3.64 -8.35
CA LEU A 173 -18.73 3.10 -7.17
C LEU A 173 -18.82 1.58 -7.13
N GLU A 174 -17.69 0.96 -6.86
CA GLU A 174 -17.55 -0.48 -6.66
C GLU A 174 -17.22 -0.78 -5.21
N ASP A 175 -17.66 -1.95 -4.74
CA ASP A 175 -17.24 -2.45 -3.44
C ASP A 175 -15.76 -2.86 -3.48
N PHE A 176 -15.03 -2.52 -2.42
CA PHE A 176 -13.71 -3.09 -2.18
C PHE A 176 -13.61 -3.59 -0.73
N THR A 177 -12.53 -4.28 -0.40
CA THR A 177 -12.28 -4.68 1.00
C THR A 177 -11.17 -3.83 1.60
N PHE A 178 -11.46 -3.12 2.70
CA PHE A 178 -10.46 -2.50 3.56
C PHE A 178 -10.30 -3.35 4.83
N LYS A 179 -9.29 -4.22 4.87
CA LYS A 179 -9.08 -5.12 6.02
C LYS A 179 -7.64 -5.09 6.47
N LYS A 180 -7.42 -4.90 7.78
CA LYS A 180 -6.08 -4.72 8.36
C LYS A 180 -5.28 -3.62 7.63
N ARG A 181 -6.01 -2.58 7.18
CA ARG A 181 -5.52 -1.45 6.37
C ARG A 181 -4.94 -1.82 5.01
N HIS A 182 -5.28 -2.99 4.48
CA HIS A 182 -5.03 -3.34 3.08
C HIS A 182 -6.26 -3.07 2.24
N ILE A 183 -6.05 -2.42 1.10
CA ILE A 183 -7.07 -2.14 0.08
C ILE A 183 -7.05 -3.30 -0.92
N ILE A 184 -8.09 -4.12 -0.92
CA ILE A 184 -8.23 -5.23 -1.87
C ILE A 184 -9.34 -4.87 -2.86
N ILE A 185 -8.93 -4.64 -4.10
CA ILE A 185 -9.80 -4.27 -5.22
C ILE A 185 -10.24 -5.55 -5.94
N PRO A 186 -11.55 -5.85 -5.99
CA PRO A 186 -12.07 -6.87 -6.87
C PRO A 186 -12.10 -6.35 -8.32
N ALA A 187 -11.67 -7.17 -9.26
CA ALA A 187 -11.65 -6.79 -10.67
C ALA A 187 -11.80 -8.02 -11.58
N LEU A 188 -12.03 -7.79 -12.87
CA LEU A 188 -11.94 -8.83 -13.88
C LEU A 188 -10.62 -8.75 -14.64
N LEU A 189 -9.92 -9.87 -14.74
CA LEU A 189 -8.74 -10.04 -15.58
C LEU A 189 -8.98 -11.25 -16.48
N LYS A 190 -8.90 -11.06 -17.81
CA LYS A 190 -9.29 -12.08 -18.79
C LYS A 190 -10.70 -12.68 -18.56
N GLY A 191 -11.61 -11.86 -18.02
CA GLY A 191 -12.99 -12.26 -17.70
C GLY A 191 -13.15 -13.01 -16.37
N ASN A 192 -12.07 -13.36 -15.67
CA ASN A 192 -12.12 -14.04 -14.36
C ASN A 192 -12.22 -13.03 -13.22
N LYS A 193 -12.97 -13.36 -12.17
CA LYS A 193 -13.05 -12.57 -10.94
C LYS A 193 -11.77 -12.75 -10.13
N GLU A 194 -11.02 -11.67 -9.99
CA GLU A 194 -9.72 -11.62 -9.36
C GLU A 194 -9.70 -10.62 -8.20
N LYS A 195 -8.68 -10.71 -7.34
CA LYS A 195 -8.48 -9.81 -6.20
C LYS A 195 -7.08 -9.25 -6.23
N PHE A 196 -6.99 -7.93 -6.18
CA PHE A 196 -5.72 -7.22 -6.24
C PHE A 196 -5.50 -6.38 -4.99
N LEU A 197 -4.33 -6.51 -4.37
CA LEU A 197 -3.89 -5.58 -3.34
C LEU A 197 -3.45 -4.28 -4.01
N TYR A 198 -4.02 -3.14 -3.63
CA TYR A 198 -3.49 -1.85 -4.07
C TYR A 198 -2.39 -1.38 -3.10
N ASP A 199 -1.19 -1.18 -3.66
CA ASP A 199 0.01 -0.80 -2.93
C ASP A 199 0.70 0.39 -3.62
N SER A 200 0.46 1.59 -3.09
CA SER A 200 1.09 2.81 -3.60
C SER A 200 2.60 2.91 -3.29
N GLY A 201 3.15 2.05 -2.43
CA GLY A 201 4.58 1.92 -2.18
C GLY A 201 5.31 1.08 -3.23
N THR A 202 4.61 0.16 -3.89
CA THR A 202 5.11 -0.62 -5.05
C THR A 202 4.88 0.14 -6.37
N SER A 203 5.16 1.44 -6.37
CA SER A 203 4.66 2.35 -7.40
C SER A 203 5.26 2.24 -8.79
N ALA A 204 6.39 1.54 -8.96
CA ALA A 204 7.06 1.36 -10.24
C ALA A 204 6.34 0.39 -11.21
N TYR A 205 5.41 -0.43 -10.71
CA TYR A 205 4.79 -1.50 -11.47
C TYR A 205 3.29 -1.26 -11.69
N GLU A 206 2.77 -1.73 -12.81
CA GLU A 206 1.32 -1.76 -13.05
C GLU A 206 0.70 -2.95 -12.32
N LEU A 207 1.20 -4.17 -12.59
CA LEU A 207 0.82 -5.40 -11.89
C LEU A 207 2.06 -6.22 -11.52
N LEU A 208 2.27 -6.43 -10.21
CA LEU A 208 3.21 -7.40 -9.68
C LEU A 208 2.46 -8.69 -9.31
N THR A 209 2.82 -9.81 -9.93
CA THR A 209 2.09 -11.09 -9.80
C THR A 209 3.03 -12.30 -9.75
N SER A 210 2.46 -13.50 -9.64
CA SER A 210 3.20 -14.76 -9.68
C SER A 210 3.82 -15.01 -11.06
N LYS A 211 4.84 -15.86 -11.12
CA LYS A 211 5.48 -16.25 -12.38
C LYS A 211 4.49 -16.90 -13.35
N GLU A 212 3.56 -17.69 -12.84
CA GLU A 212 2.54 -18.41 -13.63
C GLU A 212 1.53 -17.44 -14.25
N ILE A 213 1.03 -16.48 -13.48
CA ILE A 213 0.11 -15.45 -13.99
C ILE A 213 0.87 -14.56 -14.97
N TRP A 214 2.11 -14.17 -14.65
CA TRP A 214 2.97 -13.40 -15.53
C TRP A 214 3.20 -14.11 -16.88
N GLU A 215 3.54 -15.40 -16.88
CA GLU A 215 3.68 -16.21 -18.11
C GLU A 215 2.37 -16.25 -18.91
N SER A 216 1.22 -16.29 -18.24
CA SER A 216 -0.09 -16.33 -18.89
C SER A 216 -0.55 -14.99 -19.49
N LEU A 217 0.02 -13.88 -19.02
CA LEU A 217 -0.33 -12.52 -19.41
C LEU A 217 0.66 -11.91 -20.40
N LYS A 218 1.95 -12.23 -20.31
CA LYS A 218 2.95 -11.61 -21.18
C LYS A 218 2.67 -11.93 -22.65
N SER A 219 2.90 -10.95 -23.51
CA SER A 219 2.85 -11.16 -24.95
C SER A 219 3.98 -12.10 -25.39
N LYS A 220 3.71 -12.98 -26.36
CA LYS A 220 4.65 -14.03 -26.81
C LYS A 220 6.02 -13.48 -27.21
N ASP A 221 6.04 -12.34 -27.90
CA ASP A 221 7.26 -11.72 -28.44
C ASP A 221 7.80 -10.57 -27.58
N SER A 222 7.30 -10.41 -26.35
CA SER A 222 7.77 -9.34 -25.47
C SER A 222 9.21 -9.57 -25.04
N LYS A 223 10.08 -8.58 -25.28
CA LYS A 223 11.38 -8.51 -24.61
C LYS A 223 11.15 -8.40 -23.10
N VAL A 224 11.80 -9.28 -22.33
CA VAL A 224 11.74 -9.26 -20.87
C VAL A 224 12.81 -8.33 -20.35
N ILE A 225 12.40 -7.29 -19.63
CA ILE A 225 13.29 -6.36 -18.92
C ILE A 225 13.59 -6.98 -17.55
N LYS A 226 14.89 -7.07 -17.21
CA LYS A 226 15.33 -7.59 -15.92
C LYS A 226 16.02 -6.48 -15.15
N GLU A 227 15.58 -6.24 -13.93
CA GLU A 227 16.22 -5.29 -13.02
C GLU A 227 16.56 -5.99 -11.72
N LYS A 228 17.64 -5.55 -11.08
CA LYS A 228 18.08 -6.09 -9.79
C LYS A 228 18.01 -5.00 -8.74
N ALA A 229 17.30 -5.29 -7.66
CA ALA A 229 17.27 -4.46 -6.47
C ALA A 229 17.90 -5.22 -5.30
N ASN A 230 18.80 -4.55 -4.58
CA ASN A 230 19.36 -5.08 -3.34
C ASN A 230 18.33 -4.86 -2.22
N SER A 231 17.78 -5.93 -1.66
CA SER A 231 16.86 -5.86 -0.51
C SER A 231 17.47 -6.55 0.69
N TRP A 232 18.01 -5.76 1.63
CA TRP A 232 18.58 -6.17 2.91
C TRP A 232 19.69 -7.24 2.84
N GLN A 233 19.36 -8.50 2.55
CA GLN A 233 20.28 -9.65 2.43
C GLN A 233 20.08 -10.50 1.16
N ASN A 234 19.04 -10.22 0.35
CA ASN A 234 18.74 -10.95 -0.90
C ASN A 234 18.72 -10.00 -2.11
N VAL A 235 19.18 -10.49 -3.25
CA VAL A 235 19.02 -9.80 -4.53
C VAL A 235 17.64 -10.14 -5.07
N LEU A 236 16.72 -9.17 -5.07
CA LEU A 236 15.45 -9.30 -5.75
C LEU A 236 15.67 -9.01 -7.23
N THR A 237 15.28 -9.95 -8.09
CA THR A 237 15.34 -9.77 -9.54
C THR A 237 13.92 -9.63 -10.06
N THR A 238 13.61 -8.49 -10.65
CA THR A 238 12.31 -8.23 -11.28
C THR A 238 12.38 -8.61 -12.75
N TYR A 239 11.26 -9.07 -13.28
CA TYR A 239 11.10 -9.46 -14.68
C TYR A 239 9.81 -8.84 -15.19
N THR A 240 9.95 -7.80 -16.01
CA THR A 240 8.83 -7.06 -16.58
C THR A 240 8.69 -7.41 -18.06
N ALA A 241 7.46 -7.69 -18.49
CA ALA A 241 7.12 -7.93 -19.88
C ALA A 241 5.89 -7.13 -20.27
N LYS A 242 5.79 -6.81 -21.56
CA LYS A 242 4.61 -6.17 -22.14
C LYS A 242 3.44 -7.13 -22.17
N THR A 243 2.25 -6.57 -22.05
CA THR A 243 0.98 -7.25 -22.20
C THR A 243 -0.03 -6.28 -22.85
N ASP A 244 -1.06 -6.84 -23.47
CA ASP A 244 -2.17 -6.14 -24.13
C ASP A 244 -3.51 -6.41 -23.41
N ASN A 245 -3.43 -6.95 -22.20
CA ASN A 245 -4.60 -7.25 -21.38
C ASN A 245 -5.16 -5.96 -20.76
N TYR A 246 -6.35 -6.10 -20.17
CA TYR A 246 -6.97 -5.04 -19.38
C TYR A 246 -7.44 -5.62 -18.05
N ILE A 247 -7.48 -4.75 -17.05
CA ILE A 247 -8.11 -5.00 -15.78
C ILE A 247 -9.41 -4.20 -15.75
N LYS A 248 -10.55 -4.89 -15.64
CA LYS A 248 -11.84 -4.24 -15.53
C LYS A 248 -12.21 -4.05 -14.07
N ILE A 249 -12.26 -2.80 -13.62
CA ILE A 249 -12.68 -2.42 -12.27
C ILE A 249 -14.04 -1.73 -12.43
N GLY A 250 -15.09 -2.40 -11.95
CA GLY A 250 -16.46 -1.95 -12.18
C GLY A 250 -16.81 -1.86 -13.66
N SER A 251 -17.23 -0.67 -14.09
CA SER A 251 -17.54 -0.37 -15.50
C SER A 251 -16.30 -0.02 -16.34
N LYS A 252 -15.15 0.29 -15.72
CA LYS A 252 -13.96 0.82 -16.39
C LYS A 252 -12.99 -0.28 -16.80
N ASN A 253 -12.57 -0.27 -18.06
CA ASN A 253 -11.46 -1.09 -18.55
C ASN A 253 -10.17 -0.28 -18.46
N ILE A 254 -9.23 -0.74 -17.63
CA ILE A 254 -7.92 -0.09 -17.46
C ILE A 254 -6.89 -0.91 -18.25
N PRO A 255 -6.21 -0.32 -19.24
CA PRO A 255 -5.16 -1.01 -19.99
C PRO A 255 -4.03 -1.45 -19.07
N LEU A 256 -3.65 -2.73 -19.15
CA LEU A 256 -2.45 -3.27 -18.54
C LEU A 256 -1.40 -3.39 -19.64
N ASN A 257 -0.39 -2.52 -19.62
CA ASN A 257 0.68 -2.49 -20.61
C ASN A 257 1.87 -3.35 -20.17
N ASN A 258 2.10 -3.47 -18.86
CA ASN A 258 3.23 -4.18 -18.30
C ASN A 258 2.80 -5.11 -17.15
N VAL A 259 3.39 -6.30 -17.11
CA VAL A 259 3.25 -7.25 -16.01
C VAL A 259 4.62 -7.65 -15.50
N THR A 260 4.74 -7.74 -14.18
CA THR A 260 6.01 -8.00 -13.50
C THR A 260 5.88 -9.20 -12.56
N TYR A 261 6.92 -10.02 -12.47
CA TYR A 261 7.12 -10.93 -11.35
C TYR A 261 8.52 -10.74 -10.76
N VAL A 262 8.72 -11.21 -9.53
CA VAL A 262 9.98 -11.05 -8.78
C VAL A 262 10.48 -12.42 -8.33
N GLU A 263 11.76 -12.68 -8.59
CA GLU A 263 12.52 -13.78 -7.99
C GLU A 263 13.34 -13.28 -6.79
N GLY A 264 13.55 -14.16 -5.81
CA GLY A 264 14.28 -13.85 -4.58
C GLY A 264 13.41 -13.74 -3.32
N PHE A 265 12.08 -13.83 -3.45
CA PHE A 265 11.20 -14.08 -2.31
C PHE A 265 11.38 -15.51 -1.78
N SER A 266 11.22 -15.68 -0.46
CA SER A 266 11.16 -17.02 0.14
C SER A 266 9.91 -17.77 -0.37
N GLN A 267 10.01 -19.09 -0.51
CA GLN A 267 8.87 -19.92 -0.94
C GLN A 267 7.63 -19.76 -0.04
N ALA A 268 7.84 -19.44 1.24
CA ALA A 268 6.76 -19.14 2.18
C ALA A 268 6.02 -17.85 1.83
N GLN A 269 6.72 -16.78 1.42
CA GLN A 269 6.11 -15.51 1.00
C GLN A 269 5.27 -15.68 -0.26
N TYR A 270 5.82 -16.38 -1.27
CA TYR A 270 5.09 -16.70 -2.49
C TYR A 270 3.83 -17.56 -2.19
N SER A 271 3.96 -18.56 -1.32
CA SER A 271 2.84 -19.40 -0.91
C SER A 271 1.76 -18.60 -0.19
N MET A 272 2.12 -17.67 0.70
CA MET A 272 1.16 -16.82 1.40
C MET A 272 0.35 -15.94 0.44
N MET A 273 0.97 -15.38 -0.59
CA MET A 273 0.25 -14.65 -1.65
C MET A 273 -0.75 -15.57 -2.35
N LYS A 274 -0.32 -16.77 -2.76
CA LYS A 274 -1.19 -17.75 -3.44
C LYS A 274 -2.37 -18.22 -2.56
N PHE A 275 -2.12 -18.51 -1.29
CA PHE A 275 -3.16 -18.98 -0.35
C PHE A 275 -4.11 -17.87 0.09
N SER A 276 -3.72 -16.60 -0.03
CA SER A 276 -4.63 -15.47 0.24
C SER A 276 -5.71 -15.29 -0.83
N GLY A 277 -5.59 -15.98 -1.97
CA GLY A 277 -6.48 -15.81 -3.13
C GLY A 277 -6.28 -14.46 -3.84
N MET A 278 -5.14 -13.80 -3.60
CA MET A 278 -4.76 -12.59 -4.33
C MET A 278 -4.06 -12.96 -5.63
N THR A 279 -4.45 -12.28 -6.70
CA THR A 279 -3.91 -12.41 -8.05
C THR A 279 -2.59 -11.65 -8.18
N GLY A 280 -2.46 -10.53 -7.48
CA GLY A 280 -1.25 -9.72 -7.48
C GLY A 280 -1.44 -8.41 -6.75
N MET A 281 -0.45 -7.53 -6.89
CA MET A 281 -0.43 -6.19 -6.34
C MET A 281 -0.46 -5.18 -7.48
N LEU A 282 -1.37 -4.20 -7.40
CA LEU A 282 -1.44 -3.07 -8.29
C LEU A 282 -0.63 -1.92 -7.69
N GLY A 283 0.35 -1.43 -8.45
CA GLY A 283 1.07 -0.21 -8.10
C GLY A 283 0.39 1.03 -8.64
N ASN A 284 1.07 2.17 -8.62
CA ASN A 284 0.52 3.43 -9.12
C ASN A 284 0.48 3.50 -10.65
N GLN A 285 1.38 2.81 -11.36
CA GLN A 285 1.51 2.94 -12.83
C GLN A 285 0.21 2.61 -13.57
N ILE A 286 -0.56 1.61 -13.09
CA ILE A 286 -1.82 1.21 -13.73
C ILE A 286 -2.88 2.33 -13.73
N PHE A 287 -2.77 3.29 -12.82
CA PHE A 287 -3.71 4.39 -12.66
C PHE A 287 -3.19 5.74 -13.17
N MET A 288 -2.03 5.80 -13.86
CA MET A 288 -1.37 7.07 -14.21
C MET A 288 -2.24 8.05 -15.02
N ASN A 289 -3.21 7.53 -15.77
CA ASN A 289 -4.13 8.34 -16.58
C ASN A 289 -5.53 8.47 -15.94
N ASN A 290 -5.66 8.14 -14.66
CA ASN A 290 -6.94 8.07 -13.95
C ASN A 290 -7.00 8.98 -12.72
N ILE A 291 -8.22 9.18 -12.23
CA ILE A 291 -8.48 9.61 -10.86
C ILE A 291 -9.04 8.43 -10.08
N LEU A 292 -8.47 8.17 -8.91
CA LEU A 292 -8.92 7.16 -7.96
C LEU A 292 -9.62 7.82 -6.79
N TYR A 293 -10.87 7.44 -6.53
CA TYR A 293 -11.60 7.78 -5.31
C TYR A 293 -11.66 6.57 -4.39
N ILE A 294 -11.28 6.74 -3.13
CA ILE A 294 -11.24 5.70 -2.11
C ILE A 294 -12.04 6.16 -0.90
N ASP A 295 -13.14 5.48 -0.62
CA ASP A 295 -13.97 5.67 0.57
C ASP A 295 -13.79 4.48 1.51
N CYS A 296 -12.86 4.60 2.46
CA CYS A 296 -12.62 3.55 3.45
C CYS A 296 -13.69 3.52 4.56
N PHE A 297 -14.57 4.52 4.65
CA PHE A 297 -15.68 4.52 5.59
C PHE A 297 -16.83 3.63 5.09
N ASN A 298 -17.19 3.78 3.81
CA ASN A 298 -18.25 2.98 3.16
C ASN A 298 -17.73 1.77 2.36
N HIS A 299 -16.40 1.58 2.31
CA HIS A 299 -15.73 0.58 1.48
C HIS A 299 -16.08 0.67 -0.01
N LYS A 300 -16.12 1.90 -0.54
CA LYS A 300 -16.42 2.20 -1.95
C LYS A 300 -15.20 2.74 -2.69
N LEU A 301 -15.01 2.28 -3.93
CA LEU A 301 -13.95 2.69 -4.83
C LEU A 301 -14.54 3.25 -6.12
N GLY A 302 -14.03 4.37 -6.60
CA GLY A 302 -14.38 4.94 -7.90
C GLY A 302 -13.15 5.19 -8.76
N ILE A 303 -13.30 5.02 -10.08
CA ILE A 303 -12.24 5.31 -11.05
C ILE A 303 -12.80 6.14 -12.19
N GLU A 304 -12.13 7.25 -12.47
CA GLU A 304 -12.41 8.14 -13.60
C GLU A 304 -11.38 7.99 -14.71
#